data_AF-A7B3U6-F1
#
_entry.id   AF-A7B3U6-F1
#
_cell.length_a   1.000
_cell.length_b   1.000
_cell.length_c   1.000
_cell.angle_alpha   90.00
_cell.angle_beta   90.00
_cell.angle_gamma   90.00
#
_symmetry.space_group_name_H-M   'P 1'
#
loop_
_entity.id
_entity.type
_entity.pdbx_description
1 polymer ?
#
loop_
_entity_poly.entity_id
_entity_poly.type
_entity_poly.pdbx_seq_one_letter_code
_entity_poly.pdbx_strand_id
1 'polypeptide(L)' 'MKKEPILVRDWIRCPVCGCKLAIADNTAKSHGIYVKCRTCKKEIEIKK' A
#
# COMPACT_ATOMS: atom_id res chain seq x y z
N MET A 1 -17.53 -8.53 24.19
CA MET A 1 -16.35 -9.00 23.42
C MET A 1 -16.01 -7.91 22.40
N LYS A 2 -14.91 -7.19 22.59
CA LYS A 2 -14.42 -6.25 21.56
C LYS A 2 -13.97 -7.10 20.38
N LYS A 3 -14.68 -7.06 19.25
CA LYS A 3 -14.20 -7.65 17.99
C LYS A 3 -13.09 -6.74 17.48
N GLU A 4 -11.88 -6.99 17.93
CA GLU A 4 -10.70 -6.37 17.33
C GLU A 4 -10.63 -6.85 15.87
N PRO A 5 -10.51 -5.93 14.89
CA PRO A 5 -10.45 -6.34 13.50
C PRO A 5 -9.21 -7.21 13.30
N ILE A 6 -9.36 -8.30 12.55
CA ILE A 6 -8.24 -9.13 12.15
C ILE A 6 -7.30 -8.23 11.34
N LEU A 7 -6.07 -8.03 11.84
CA LEU A 7 -5.03 -7.25 11.16
C LEU A 7 -4.55 -8.04 9.94
N VAL A 8 -5.04 -7.66 8.76
CA VAL A 8 -4.65 -8.26 7.47
C VAL A 8 -3.65 -7.36 6.81
N ARG A 9 -2.47 -7.91 6.49
CA ARG A 9 -1.37 -7.20 5.83
C ARG A 9 -1.29 -7.59 4.36
N ASP A 10 -1.47 -6.60 3.49
CA ASP A 10 -1.49 -6.79 2.05
C ASP A 10 -0.45 -5.93 1.34
N TRP A 11 0.08 -6.46 0.24
CA TRP A 11 0.99 -5.74 -0.62
C TRP A 11 0.23 -4.70 -1.45
N ILE A 12 0.60 -3.44 -1.28
CA ILE A 12 0.30 -2.38 -2.23
C ILE A 12 1.17 -2.61 -3.46
N ARG A 13 0.50 -2.83 -4.60
CA ARG A 13 1.17 -3.06 -5.88
C ARG A 13 1.15 -1.79 -6.70
N CYS A 14 2.17 -1.64 -7.53
CA CYS A 14 2.24 -0.59 -8.52
C CYS A 14 1.10 -0.77 -9.53
N PRO A 15 0.24 0.25 -9.75
CA PRO A 15 -0.86 0.17 -10.72
C PRO A 15 -0.37 0.09 -12.17
N VAL A 16 0.91 0.41 -12.43
CA VAL A 16 1.48 0.43 -13.78
C VAL A 16 2.18 -0.88 -14.14
N CYS A 17 2.96 -1.47 -13.22
CA CYS A 17 3.77 -2.66 -13.51
C CYS A 17 3.49 -3.85 -12.58
N GLY A 18 2.62 -3.71 -11.59
CA GLY A 18 2.27 -4.78 -10.65
C GLY A 18 3.34 -5.13 -9.62
N CYS A 19 4.53 -4.51 -9.66
CA CYS A 19 5.57 -4.74 -8.66
C CYS A 19 5.12 -4.32 -7.26
N LYS A 20 5.61 -5.03 -6.25
CA LYS A 20 5.35 -4.77 -4.83
C LYS A 20 6.01 -3.45 -4.41
N LEU A 21 5.24 -2.53 -3.85
CA LEU A 21 5.72 -1.23 -3.40
C LEU A 21 5.88 -1.15 -1.89
N ALA A 22 4.80 -1.50 -1.16
CA ALA A 22 4.74 -1.44 0.29
C ALA A 22 3.78 -2.50 0.83
N ILE A 23 3.88 -2.81 2.13
CA ILE A 23 2.88 -3.60 2.84
C ILE A 23 2.11 -2.63 3.72
N ALA A 24 0.78 -2.72 3.70
CA ALA A 24 -0.08 -1.96 4.60
C ALA A 24 -1.15 -2.86 5.15
N ASP A 25 -1.44 -2.71 6.44
CA ASP A 25 -2.56 -3.39 7.06
C ASP A 25 -3.91 -2.78 6.64
N ASN A 26 -5.00 -3.46 6.96
CA ASN A 26 -6.36 -3.05 6.61
C ASN A 26 -6.89 -1.84 7.40
N THR A 27 -6.19 -1.41 8.44
CA THR A 27 -6.51 -0.21 9.24
C THR A 27 -5.57 0.97 8.94
N ALA A 28 -4.55 0.75 8.11
CA ALA A 28 -3.61 1.79 7.70
C ALA A 28 -4.33 2.90 6.92
N LYS A 29 -4.21 4.14 7.40
CA LYS A 29 -4.62 5.34 6.68
C LYS A 29 -3.38 6.04 6.13
N SER A 30 -3.32 6.16 4.81
CA SER A 30 -2.16 6.72 4.12
C SER A 30 -2.64 7.73 3.08
N HIS A 31 -2.30 9.00 3.32
CA HIS A 31 -2.58 10.12 2.43
C HIS A 31 -1.30 10.95 2.26
N GLY A 32 -1.00 11.39 1.04
CA GLY A 32 0.18 12.19 0.75
C GLY A 32 1.51 11.41 0.78
N ILE A 33 1.46 10.08 0.69
CA ILE A 33 2.65 9.23 0.61
C ILE A 33 2.90 8.88 -0.85
N TYR A 34 4.03 9.34 -1.37
CA TYR A 34 4.44 9.08 -2.75
C TYR A 34 5.64 8.13 -2.76
N VAL A 35 5.54 7.08 -3.55
CA VAL A 35 6.62 6.12 -3.73
C VAL A 35 7.02 6.05 -5.19
N LYS A 36 8.33 6.11 -5.44
CA LYS A 36 8.87 5.84 -6.77
C LYS A 36 8.99 4.34 -6.96
N CYS A 37 8.28 3.81 -7.95
CA CYS A 37 8.40 2.39 -8.29
C CYS A 37 9.82 2.08 -8.77
N ARG A 38 10.46 1.07 -8.19
CA ARG A 38 11.82 0.67 -8.58
C ARG A 38 11.91 0.13 -10.02
N THR A 39 10.83 -0.44 -10.53
CA THR A 39 10.78 -1.07 -11.86
C THR A 39 10.40 -0.08 -12.95
N CYS A 40 9.19 0.48 -12.89
CA CYS A 40 8.73 1.41 -13.94
C CYS A 40 9.18 2.86 -13.72
N LYS A 41 9.87 3.16 -12.59
CA LYS A 41 10.41 4.48 -12.22
C LYS A 41 9.36 5.60 -12.11
N LYS A 42 8.07 5.29 -12.24
CA LYS A 42 6.97 6.24 -12.05
C LYS A 42 6.72 6.48 -10.56
N GLU A 43 6.34 7.70 -10.25
CA GLU A 43 5.88 8.11 -8.94
C GLU A 43 4.40 7.79 -8.77
N ILE A 44 4.05 7.15 -7.66
CA ILE A 44 2.70 6.66 -7.39
C ILE A 44 2.34 7.07 -5.97
N GLU A 45 1.16 7.62 -5.81
CA GLU A 45 0.59 7.89 -4.50
C GLU A 45 0.00 6.60 -3.91
N ILE A 46 0.43 6.24 -2.70
CA ILE A 46 -0.17 5.17 -1.93
C ILE A 46 -1.43 5.74 -1.27
N LYS A 47 -2.59 5.32 -1.77
CA LYS A 47 -3.90 5.62 -1.19
C LYS A 47 -4.46 4.34 -0.56
N LYS A 48 -4.58 4.33 0.77
CA LYS A 48 -5.21 3.25 1.53
C LYS A 48 -5.87 3.82 2.76
#